data_AF-A0A9X0Z3E7-F1
#
_entry.id   AF-A0A9X0Z3E7-F1
#
_cell.length_a   1.000
_cell.length_b   1.000
_cell.length_c   1.000
_cell.angle_alpha   90.00
_cell.angle_beta   90.00
_cell.angle_gamma   90.00
#
_symmetry.space_group_name_H-M   'P 1'
#
loop_
_entity.id
_entity.type
_entity.pdbx_description
1 polymer ?
#
loop_
_entity_poly.entity_id
_entity_poly.type
_entity_poly.pdbx_seq_one_letter_code
_entity_poly.pdbx_strand_id
1 'polypeptide(L)' 'MANSLLFKAFIYLLMAVIFIYVAVQSKGETIWNPTTLIFAAVATLAFGVALRLLGKYFRIKKKK' A
#
# COMPACT_ATOMS: atom_id res chain seq x y z
N MET A 1 -17.29 14.67 0.79
CA MET A 1 -16.49 13.87 -0.17
C MET A 1 -15.04 13.60 0.29
N ALA A 2 -14.28 14.56 0.82
CA ALA A 2 -12.86 14.35 1.17
C ALA A 2 -12.60 13.24 2.22
N ASN A 3 -13.50 13.04 3.20
CA ASN A 3 -13.38 11.94 4.17
C ASN A 3 -13.47 10.54 3.53
N SER A 4 -14.23 10.40 2.43
CA SER A 4 -14.29 9.13 1.67
C SER A 4 -12.97 8.81 0.98
N LEU A 5 -12.25 9.83 0.50
CA LEU A 5 -10.92 9.64 -0.12
C LEU A 5 -9.87 9.21 0.91
N LEU A 6 -9.86 9.84 2.10
CA LEU A 6 -8.97 9.46 3.18
C LEU A 6 -9.22 8.05 3.68
N PHE A 7 -10.48 7.69 3.89
CA PHE A 7 -10.85 6.35 4.34
C PHE A 7 -10.40 5.28 3.33
N LYS A 8 -10.61 5.52 2.03
CA LYS A 8 -10.09 4.64 0.97
C LYS A 8 -8.57 4.55 0.98
N ALA A 9 -7.87 5.69 1.09
CA ALA A 9 -6.41 5.70 1.15
C ALA A 9 -5.87 4.91 2.37
N PHE A 10 -6.53 5.04 3.52
CA PHE A 10 -6.20 4.31 4.74
C PHE A 10 -6.39 2.80 4.57
N ILE A 11 -7.49 2.36 3.96
CA ILE A 11 -7.71 0.94 3.64
C ILE A 11 -6.62 0.39 2.71
N TYR A 12 -6.29 1.11 1.63
CA TYR A 12 -5.22 0.68 0.72
C TYR A 12 -3.85 0.61 1.40
N LEU A 13 -3.56 1.53 2.32
CA LEU A 13 -2.32 1.55 3.09
C LEU A 13 -2.29 0.36 4.07
N LEU A 14 -3.38 0.13 4.80
CA LEU A 14 -3.49 -1.00 5.72
C LEU A 14 -3.33 -2.34 4.98
N MET A 15 -3.97 -2.46 3.82
CA MET A 15 -3.84 -3.64 2.95
C MET A 15 -2.40 -3.83 2.47
N ALA A 16 -1.71 -2.76 2.07
CA ALA A 16 -0.30 -2.83 1.69
C ALA A 16 0.58 -3.33 2.86
N VAL A 17 0.36 -2.86 4.09
CA VAL A 17 1.10 -3.31 5.28
C VAL A 17 0.87 -4.80 5.56
N ILE A 18 -0.37 -5.29 5.42
CA ILE A 18 -0.69 -6.71 5.58
C ILE A 18 0.04 -7.54 4.52
N PHE A 19 0.04 -7.10 3.26
CA PHE A 19 0.78 -7.78 2.19
C PHE A 19 2.29 -7.81 2.44
N ILE A 20 2.87 -6.74 2.99
CA ILE A 20 4.29 -6.72 3.40
C ILE A 20 4.53 -7.74 4.51
N TYR A 21 3.66 -7.79 5.52
CA TYR A 21 3.78 -8.75 6.61
C TYR A 21 3.75 -10.20 6.10
N VAL A 22 2.80 -10.52 5.21
CA VAL A 22 2.70 -11.85 4.59
C VAL A 22 3.91 -12.17 3.70
N ALA A 23 4.44 -11.18 2.97
CA ALA A 23 5.64 -11.35 2.16
C ALA A 23 6.86 -11.75 3.01
N VAL A 24 7.04 -11.05 4.14
CA VAL A 24 8.14 -11.29 5.09
C VAL A 24 8.00 -12.64 5.77
N GLN A 25 6.77 -13.06 6.08
CA GLN A 25 6.52 -14.39 6.67
C GLN A 25 6.63 -15.53 5.64
N SER A 26 6.39 -15.26 4.35
CA SER A 26 6.60 -16.24 3.26
C SER A 26 8.07 -16.47 2.92
N LYS A 27 9.01 -15.81 3.62
CA LYS A 27 10.43 -16.10 3.43
C LYS A 27 10.65 -17.58 3.76
N GLY A 28 11.08 -18.35 2.76
CA GLY A 28 11.58 -19.70 2.98
C GLY A 28 13.00 -19.59 3.57
N GLU A 29 13.95 -20.31 2.99
CA GLU A 29 15.37 -20.14 3.33
C GLU A 29 15.91 -18.75 2.96
N THR A 30 15.33 -18.11 1.95
CA THR A 30 15.77 -16.79 1.48
C THR A 30 14.61 -15.85 1.16
N ILE A 31 14.92 -14.55 1.17
CA ILE A 31 14.00 -13.46 0.78
C ILE A 31 13.71 -13.49 -0.73
N TRP A 32 14.54 -14.19 -1.51
CA TRP A 32 14.43 -14.35 -2.96
C TRP A 32 13.41 -15.41 -3.39
N ASN A 33 12.62 -15.94 -2.47
CA ASN A 33 11.55 -16.86 -2.81
C ASN A 33 10.54 -16.19 -3.77
N PRO A 34 10.14 -16.85 -4.87
CA PRO A 34 9.17 -16.30 -5.83
C PRO A 34 7.87 -15.80 -5.16
N THR A 35 7.39 -16.49 -4.13
CA THR A 35 6.20 -16.11 -3.36
C THR A 35 6.39 -14.77 -2.64
N THR A 36 7.52 -14.60 -1.94
CA THR A 36 7.87 -13.33 -1.28
C THR A 36 7.99 -12.20 -2.28
N LEU A 37 8.58 -12.46 -3.45
CA LEU A 37 8.74 -11.48 -4.53
C LEU A 37 7.40 -11.00 -5.10
N ILE A 38 6.45 -11.93 -5.33
CA ILE A 38 5.11 -11.60 -5.80
C ILE A 38 4.37 -10.74 -4.76
N PHE A 39 4.38 -11.14 -3.49
CA PHE A 39 3.74 -10.36 -2.44
C PHE A 39 4.39 -8.98 -2.25
N ALA A 40 5.72 -8.89 -2.36
CA ALA A 40 6.45 -7.63 -2.31
C ALA A 40 6.10 -6.71 -3.50
N ALA A 41 5.96 -7.26 -4.71
CA ALA A 41 5.53 -6.51 -5.89
C ALA A 41 4.11 -5.96 -5.73
N VAL A 42 3.16 -6.79 -5.27
CA VAL A 42 1.78 -6.38 -5.00
C VAL A 42 1.73 -5.31 -3.91
N ALA A 43 2.47 -5.49 -2.81
CA ALA A 43 2.59 -4.51 -1.74
C ALA A 43 3.11 -3.17 -2.25
N THR A 44 4.13 -3.18 -3.11
CA THR A 44 4.72 -1.97 -3.70
C THR A 44 3.71 -1.21 -4.56
N LEU A 45 2.93 -1.91 -5.39
CA LEU A 45 1.86 -1.32 -6.19
C LEU A 45 0.77 -0.70 -5.29
N ALA A 46 0.32 -1.42 -4.27
CA ALA A 46 -0.68 -0.95 -3.31
C ALA A 46 -0.19 0.29 -2.55
N PHE A 47 1.07 0.30 -2.12
CA PHE A 47 1.68 1.44 -1.44
C PHE A 47 1.79 2.66 -2.38
N GLY A 48 2.16 2.47 -3.64
CA GLY A 48 2.17 3.52 -4.64
C GLY A 48 0.78 4.14 -4.90
N VAL A 49 -0.27 3.31 -4.92
CA VAL A 49 -1.67 3.79 -5.03
C VAL A 49 -2.06 4.61 -3.79
N ALA A 50 -1.72 4.13 -2.59
CA ALA A 50 -1.98 4.84 -1.34
C ALA A 50 -1.27 6.22 -1.31
N LEU A 51 -0.01 6.29 -1.72
CA LEU A 51 0.75 7.53 -1.84
C LEU A 51 0.12 8.51 -2.84
N ARG A 52 -0.34 8.03 -4.01
CA ARG A 52 -1.05 8.86 -5.00
C ARG A 52 -2.37 9.41 -4.44
N LEU A 53 -3.13 8.61 -3.71
CA LEU A 53 -4.38 9.03 -3.06
C LEU A 53 -4.12 10.07 -1.95
N LEU A 54 -3.10 9.88 -1.13
CA LEU A 54 -2.65 10.86 -0.14
C LEU A 54 -2.23 12.18 -0.82
N GLY A 55 -1.43 12.12 -1.88
CA GLY A 55 -1.04 13.30 -2.66
C GLY A 55 -2.23 14.05 -3.25
N LYS A 56 -3.24 13.33 -3.77
CA LYS A 56 -4.51 13.94 -4.23
C LYS A 56 -5.26 14.60 -3.07
N TYR A 57 -5.34 13.95 -1.91
CA TYR A 57 -5.97 14.54 -0.73
C TYR A 57 -5.29 15.84 -0.31
N PHE A 58 -3.95 15.89 -0.23
CA PHE A 58 -3.22 17.11 0.12
C PHE A 58 -3.41 18.22 -0.91
N ARG A 59 -3.44 17.91 -2.22
CA ARG A 59 -3.74 18.88 -3.27
C ARG A 59 -5.15 19.46 -3.17
N ILE A 60 -6.14 18.61 -2.87
CA ILE A 60 -7.54 19.06 -2.69
C ILE A 60 -7.67 19.92 -1.42
N LYS A 61 -6.98 19.54 -0.33
CA LYS A 61 -6.97 20.30 0.92
C LYS A 61 -6.29 21.67 0.78
N LYS A 62 -5.29 21.80 -0.11
CA LYS A 62 -4.59 23.07 -0.37
C LYS A 62 -5.35 24.01 -1.33
N LYS A 63 -6.32 23.49 -2.08
CA LYS A 63 -7.20 24.27 -2.99
C LYS A 63 -8.51 24.73 -2.33
N LYS A 64 -8.76 24.32 -1.09
CA LYS A 64 -9.85 24.79 -0.24
C LYS A 64 -9.29 25.75 0.80
#